data_AF-A0A7S3VND2-F1
#
_entry.id   AF-A0A7S3VND2-F1
#
_cell.length_a   1.000
_cell.length_b   1.000
_cell.length_c   1.000
_cell.angle_alpha   90.00
_cell.angle_beta   90.00
_cell.angle_gamma   90.00
#
_symmetry.space_group_name_H-M   'P 1'
#
loop_
_entity.id
_entity.type
_entity.pdbx_description
1 polymer ?
#
loop_
_entity_poly.entity_id
_entity_poly.type
_entity_poly.pdbx_seq_one_letter_code
_entity_poly.pdbx_strand_id
1 'polypeptide(L)'
;QQQQQQQEMLLQRGEHQPQRRKSSRSPSPREVLPRDVYQQQQQQQQRQQRDRPSRSPSPQGVLPRDAYHQQQRQQQQQGQRDQQRQPIPSRIPYPQDWQGRDEQQQQQQQKGGGDKAAETVYSALVRHALRTTGAEAVDALCKWAHVEHEAGAMSDTPTHTKNNNTKAAGAAAAVENSSSSSGGGGRVMDLVKAPPLSPAQRGVLLRALPSDAAAALAAALEAIGTACTIRDALDTLSHAAEVLGLRLKAVDKKSERAVLAQLRAELLGALSAEHDPAAALALVVPLLFMRATGKAVAVPGKTLAAVLARCSSGSSSSGRASASGLSPEALASVEAFHAQVVEHLVLMGGGGGGGTDAAARQARLAESLAQQLPAMKCLAGLEQDRE
;
A
#
# COMPACT_ATOMS: atom_id res chain seq x y z
N GLN A 1 -18.34 -7.28 -68.08
CA GLN A 1 -17.13 -6.56 -68.55
C GLN A 1 -16.96 -5.19 -67.89
N GLN A 2 -17.91 -4.25 -68.00
CA GLN A 2 -17.73 -2.91 -67.41
C GLN A 2 -17.63 -2.90 -65.86
N GLN A 3 -18.38 -3.77 -65.18
CA GLN A 3 -18.23 -3.98 -63.73
C GLN A 3 -16.90 -4.65 -63.33
N GLN A 4 -16.35 -5.49 -64.22
CA GLN A 4 -15.07 -6.16 -63.99
C GLN A 4 -13.90 -5.18 -64.15
N GLN A 5 -13.99 -4.27 -65.12
CA GLN A 5 -13.05 -3.14 -65.25
C GLN A 5 -13.11 -2.19 -64.05
N GLN A 6 -14.28 -1.96 -63.44
CA GLN A 6 -14.36 -1.13 -62.23
C GLN A 6 -13.72 -1.80 -61.00
N GLN A 7 -13.80 -3.13 -60.87
CA GLN A 7 -13.13 -3.84 -59.77
C GLN A 7 -11.61 -3.89 -59.96
N GLU A 8 -11.10 -4.09 -61.18
CA GLU A 8 -9.66 -4.03 -61.44
C GLU A 8 -9.06 -2.64 -61.20
N MET A 9 -9.81 -1.57 -61.50
CA MET A 9 -9.35 -0.20 -61.26
C MET A 9 -9.24 0.15 -59.77
N LEU A 10 -10.05 -0.49 -58.91
CA LEU A 10 -9.99 -0.31 -57.46
C LEU A 10 -8.82 -1.09 -56.83
N LEU A 11 -8.45 -2.24 -57.39
CA LEU A 11 -7.31 -3.04 -56.93
C LEU A 11 -5.96 -2.39 -57.29
N GLN A 12 -5.85 -1.73 -58.46
CA GLN A 12 -4.60 -1.06 -58.86
C GLN A 12 -4.32 0.25 -58.12
N ARG A 13 -5.29 0.82 -57.39
CA ARG A 13 -5.11 2.07 -56.64
C ARG A 13 -4.53 1.88 -55.22
N GLY A 14 -4.27 0.63 -54.82
CA GLY A 14 -3.83 0.27 -53.46
C GLY A 14 -2.31 0.26 -53.23
N GLU A 15 -1.48 0.26 -54.27
CA GLU A 15 -0.04 0.02 -54.12
C GLU A 15 0.79 1.16 -54.69
N HIS A 16 0.96 2.23 -53.91
CA HIS A 16 2.19 3.04 -53.87
C HIS A 16 2.07 4.12 -52.79
N GLN A 17 2.60 3.84 -51.60
CA GLN A 17 2.93 4.88 -50.63
C GLN A 17 4.44 4.86 -50.38
N PRO A 18 5.17 5.95 -50.70
CA PRO A 18 6.61 6.00 -50.49
C PRO A 18 6.94 6.19 -49.00
N GLN A 19 7.95 5.46 -48.55
CA GLN A 19 8.53 5.61 -47.22
C GLN A 19 9.02 7.05 -47.01
N ARG A 20 8.35 7.79 -46.12
CA ARG A 20 8.85 9.05 -45.58
C ARG A 20 9.00 8.95 -44.08
N ARG A 21 10.26 9.00 -43.64
CA ARG A 21 10.68 9.26 -42.26
C ARG A 21 9.97 10.51 -41.73
N LYS A 22 9.32 10.40 -40.56
CA LYS A 22 9.47 11.27 -39.37
C LYS A 22 8.47 10.88 -38.28
N SER A 23 9.00 10.87 -37.08
CA SER A 23 8.37 10.61 -35.79
C SER A 23 7.26 11.62 -35.45
N SER A 24 6.05 11.12 -35.19
CA SER A 24 5.10 11.73 -34.27
C SER A 24 4.01 10.72 -33.88
N ARG A 25 4.03 10.32 -32.60
CA ARG A 25 3.00 9.49 -31.96
C ARG A 25 1.64 10.20 -32.00
N SER A 26 0.69 9.63 -32.73
CA SER A 26 -0.74 9.90 -32.57
C SER A 26 -1.38 8.89 -31.59
N PRO A 27 -2.37 9.30 -30.79
CA PRO A 27 -3.02 8.45 -29.79
C PRO A 27 -4.15 7.61 -30.40
N SER A 28 -4.32 6.40 -29.86
CA SER A 28 -5.35 5.42 -30.22
C SER A 28 -6.78 5.94 -29.99
N PRO A 29 -7.79 5.41 -30.72
CA PRO A 29 -9.17 5.87 -30.61
C PRO A 29 -9.76 5.42 -29.28
N ARG A 30 -10.19 6.38 -28.45
CA ARG A 30 -11.09 6.12 -27.32
C ARG A 30 -12.50 5.95 -27.88
N GLU A 31 -13.15 4.85 -27.54
CA GLU A 31 -14.61 4.73 -27.61
C GLU A 31 -15.24 5.90 -26.84
N VAL A 32 -15.78 6.85 -27.59
CA VAL A 32 -16.62 7.92 -27.05
C VAL A 32 -18.01 7.31 -26.91
N LEU A 33 -18.37 6.96 -25.68
CA LEU A 33 -19.75 6.64 -25.33
C LEU A 33 -20.66 7.82 -25.77
N PRO A 34 -21.84 7.55 -26.37
CA PRO A 34 -22.73 8.58 -26.88
C PRO A 34 -23.05 9.63 -25.80
N ARG A 35 -22.90 10.91 -26.14
CA ARG A 35 -23.18 12.07 -25.26
C ARG A 35 -24.57 12.03 -24.62
N ASP A 36 -25.51 11.32 -25.24
CA ASP A 36 -26.91 11.24 -24.83
C ASP A 36 -27.08 10.46 -23.50
N VAL A 37 -26.19 9.52 -23.18
CA VAL A 37 -26.28 8.72 -21.95
C VAL A 37 -25.97 9.56 -20.70
N TYR A 38 -24.97 10.44 -20.79
CA TYR A 38 -24.61 11.34 -19.69
C TYR A 38 -25.70 12.38 -19.42
N GLN A 39 -26.36 12.87 -20.47
CA GLN A 39 -27.42 13.86 -20.33
C GLN A 39 -28.68 13.24 -19.69
N GLN A 40 -29.01 12.00 -20.06
CA GLN A 40 -30.12 11.26 -19.45
C GLN A 40 -29.88 10.94 -17.97
N GLN A 41 -28.64 10.60 -17.60
CA GLN A 41 -28.29 10.32 -16.20
C GLN A 41 -28.35 11.57 -15.31
N GLN A 42 -27.91 12.74 -15.81
CA GLN A 42 -28.07 13.99 -15.08
C GLN A 42 -29.54 14.39 -14.92
N GLN A 43 -30.37 14.15 -15.93
CA GLN A 43 -31.79 14.48 -15.87
C GLN A 43 -32.56 13.59 -14.88
N GLN A 44 -32.16 12.32 -14.71
CA GLN A 44 -32.69 11.47 -13.63
C GLN A 44 -32.29 11.95 -12.24
N GLN A 45 -31.05 12.41 -12.04
CA GLN A 45 -30.63 12.95 -10.74
C GLN A 45 -31.39 14.22 -10.35
N GLN A 46 -31.70 15.09 -11.32
CA GLN A 46 -32.50 16.29 -11.06
C GLN A 46 -33.96 15.97 -10.72
N ARG A 47 -34.54 14.91 -11.29
CA ARG A 47 -35.89 14.45 -10.90
C ARG A 47 -35.93 13.94 -9.46
N GLN A 48 -34.91 13.20 -9.02
CA GLN A 48 -34.82 12.71 -7.64
C GLN A 48 -34.67 13.83 -6.60
N GLN A 49 -34.09 14.97 -6.98
CA GLN A 49 -34.00 16.13 -6.09
C GLN A 49 -35.30 16.93 -6.03
N ARG A 50 -36.13 16.91 -7.08
CA ARG A 50 -37.42 17.59 -7.11
C ARG A 50 -38.51 16.91 -6.29
N ASP A 51 -38.47 15.58 -6.19
CA ASP A 51 -39.48 14.80 -5.45
C ASP A 51 -39.15 14.61 -3.97
N ARG A 52 -38.16 15.34 -3.42
CA ARG A 52 -37.90 15.34 -1.99
C ARG A 52 -38.93 16.24 -1.30
N PRO A 53 -39.89 15.72 -0.52
CA PRO A 53 -40.88 16.55 0.14
C PRO A 53 -40.17 17.52 1.09
N SER A 54 -40.41 18.81 0.87
CA SER A 54 -39.97 19.88 1.75
C SER A 54 -40.63 19.71 3.13
N ARG A 55 -39.92 19.07 4.06
CA ARG A 55 -40.26 19.17 5.48
C ARG A 55 -40.01 20.61 5.92
N SER A 56 -41.09 21.38 5.98
CA SER A 56 -41.11 22.67 6.66
C SER A 56 -40.69 22.48 8.12
N PRO A 57 -39.79 23.32 8.66
CA PRO A 57 -39.49 23.32 10.07
C PRO A 57 -40.70 23.87 10.83
N SER A 58 -41.39 23.01 11.58
CA SER A 58 -42.41 23.44 12.54
C SER A 58 -41.74 24.26 13.66
N PRO A 59 -42.40 25.31 14.17
CA PRO A 59 -41.86 26.13 15.23
C PRO A 59 -41.75 25.33 16.53
N GLN A 60 -40.66 25.58 17.27
CA GLN A 60 -40.32 24.96 18.54
C GLN A 60 -41.47 25.09 19.56
N GLY A 61 -42.26 24.03 19.70
CA GLY A 61 -43.04 23.75 20.90
C GLY A 61 -42.19 22.88 21.82
N VAL A 62 -41.86 23.40 23.00
CA VAL A 62 -41.24 22.65 24.09
C VAL A 62 -42.17 21.50 24.45
N LEU A 63 -41.83 20.28 24.01
CA LEU A 63 -42.58 19.09 24.40
C LEU A 63 -42.32 18.80 25.89
N PRO A 64 -43.36 18.50 26.68
CA PRO A 64 -43.19 18.16 28.09
C PRO A 64 -42.25 16.98 28.26
N ARG A 65 -41.31 17.10 29.21
CA ARG A 65 -40.25 16.12 29.54
C ARG A 65 -40.79 14.69 29.78
N ASP A 66 -42.08 14.57 30.08
CA ASP A 66 -42.75 13.31 30.36
C ASP A 66 -43.04 12.45 29.12
N ALA A 67 -43.16 13.06 27.92
CA ALA A 67 -43.44 12.33 26.69
C ALA A 67 -42.25 11.46 26.24
N TYR A 68 -41.02 11.92 26.50
CA TYR A 68 -39.81 11.18 26.13
C TYR A 68 -39.64 9.91 26.99
N HIS A 69 -39.92 10.02 28.28
CA HIS A 69 -39.87 8.87 29.20
C HIS A 69 -40.96 7.83 28.91
N GLN A 70 -42.13 8.25 28.40
CA GLN A 70 -43.17 7.31 27.99
C GLN A 70 -42.77 6.53 26.73
N GLN A 71 -42.13 7.17 25.76
CA GLN A 71 -41.65 6.52 24.55
C GLN A 71 -40.50 5.53 24.84
N GLN A 72 -39.61 5.88 25.78
CA GLN A 72 -38.54 4.97 26.21
C GLN A 72 -39.08 3.73 26.93
N ARG A 73 -40.13 3.87 27.75
CA ARG A 73 -40.78 2.73 28.42
C ARG A 73 -41.48 1.78 27.44
N GLN A 74 -42.07 2.31 26.35
CA GLN A 74 -42.67 1.45 25.32
C GLN A 74 -41.62 0.62 24.57
N GLN A 75 -40.45 1.20 24.26
CA GLN A 75 -39.38 0.46 23.59
C GLN A 75 -38.80 -0.64 24.49
N GLN A 76 -38.69 -0.41 25.79
CA GLN A 76 -38.22 -1.45 26.73
C GLN A 76 -39.24 -2.60 26.89
N GLN A 77 -40.54 -2.32 26.85
CA GLN A 77 -41.57 -3.36 26.91
C GLN A 77 -41.62 -4.21 25.62
N GLN A 78 -41.32 -3.62 24.47
CA GLN A 78 -41.21 -4.36 23.21
C GLN A 78 -40.01 -5.30 23.20
N GLY A 79 -38.85 -4.86 23.69
CA GLY A 79 -37.67 -5.72 23.81
C GLY A 79 -37.85 -6.92 24.76
N GLN A 80 -38.67 -6.78 25.80
CA GLN A 80 -38.97 -7.90 26.72
C GLN A 80 -39.98 -8.90 26.13
N ARG A 81 -40.92 -8.44 25.28
CA ARG A 81 -41.84 -9.35 24.58
C ARG A 81 -41.14 -10.24 23.56
N ASP A 82 -40.11 -9.73 22.91
CA ASP A 82 -39.35 -10.51 21.91
C ASP A 82 -38.43 -11.56 22.57
N GLN A 83 -37.97 -11.35 23.80
CA GLN A 83 -37.23 -12.37 24.55
C GLN A 83 -38.10 -13.53 25.05
N GLN A 84 -39.41 -13.34 25.22
CA GLN A 84 -40.34 -14.40 25.61
C GLN A 84 -40.91 -15.20 24.43
N ARG A 85 -40.56 -14.86 23.18
CA ARG A 85 -40.93 -15.62 21.97
C ARG A 85 -39.80 -16.49 21.45
N GLN A 86 -39.09 -17.20 22.33
CA GLN A 86 -38.27 -18.33 21.90
C GLN A 86 -39.20 -19.54 21.69
N PRO A 87 -39.34 -20.07 20.46
CA PRO A 87 -40.15 -21.25 20.22
C PRO A 87 -39.52 -22.46 20.92
N ILE A 88 -40.32 -23.16 21.74
CA ILE A 88 -39.96 -24.47 22.28
C ILE A 88 -39.72 -25.40 21.07
N PRO A 89 -38.54 -26.04 20.93
CA PRO A 89 -38.29 -26.96 19.84
C PRO A 89 -39.09 -28.24 20.05
N SER A 90 -40.25 -28.28 19.41
CA SER A 90 -41.04 -29.51 19.27
C SER A 90 -40.33 -30.46 18.30
N ARG A 91 -40.04 -31.66 18.79
CA ARG A 91 -39.50 -32.85 18.11
C ARG A 91 -37.98 -32.89 17.92
N ILE A 92 -37.39 -33.81 18.68
CA ILE A 92 -36.10 -34.46 18.44
C ILE A 92 -36.16 -35.14 17.05
N PRO A 93 -35.37 -34.71 16.06
CA PRO A 93 -35.18 -35.47 14.83
C PRO A 93 -34.23 -36.63 15.09
N TYR A 94 -34.51 -37.77 14.45
CA TYR A 94 -33.65 -38.95 14.49
C TYR A 94 -32.27 -38.68 13.87
N PRO A 95 -31.22 -39.41 14.28
CA PRO A 95 -29.85 -39.14 13.88
C PRO A 95 -29.49 -39.88 12.58
N GLN A 96 -29.73 -39.30 11.39
CA GLN A 96 -29.14 -39.82 10.14
C GLN A 96 -28.58 -38.76 9.17
N ASP A 97 -28.67 -37.47 9.48
CA ASP A 97 -28.40 -36.40 8.49
C ASP A 97 -27.32 -35.38 8.94
N TRP A 98 -26.60 -35.66 10.03
CA TRP A 98 -25.57 -34.77 10.58
C TRP A 98 -24.28 -34.67 9.75
N GLN A 99 -24.00 -35.62 8.85
CA GLN A 99 -22.74 -35.60 8.09
C GLN A 99 -22.67 -34.50 7.00
N GLY A 100 -23.79 -34.03 6.47
CA GLY A 100 -23.77 -33.02 5.38
C GLY A 100 -23.80 -31.55 5.85
N ARG A 101 -24.23 -31.29 7.10
CA ARG A 101 -24.38 -29.92 7.61
C ARG A 101 -23.06 -29.36 8.16
N ASP A 102 -22.23 -30.22 8.74
CA ASP A 102 -20.90 -29.85 9.22
C ASP A 102 -19.95 -29.53 8.04
N GLU A 103 -20.05 -30.24 6.92
CA GLU A 103 -19.26 -29.92 5.70
C GLU A 103 -19.63 -28.58 5.07
N GLN A 104 -20.93 -28.23 5.00
CA GLN A 104 -21.35 -26.92 4.51
C GLN A 104 -20.96 -25.77 5.45
N GLN A 105 -21.02 -25.99 6.77
CA GLN A 105 -20.63 -24.97 7.74
C GLN A 105 -19.11 -24.80 7.80
N GLN A 106 -18.34 -25.88 7.60
CA GLN A 106 -16.88 -25.85 7.49
C GLN A 106 -16.41 -25.22 6.17
N GLN A 107 -17.11 -25.45 5.04
CA GLN A 107 -16.85 -24.72 3.79
C GLN A 107 -17.19 -23.23 3.87
N GLN A 108 -18.24 -22.84 4.59
CA GLN A 108 -18.55 -21.41 4.80
C GLN A 108 -17.55 -20.71 5.72
N GLN A 109 -17.00 -21.40 6.74
CA GLN A 109 -15.96 -20.83 7.59
C GLN A 109 -14.61 -20.69 6.87
N GLN A 110 -14.23 -21.63 5.99
CA GLN A 110 -13.00 -21.50 5.21
C GLN A 110 -13.04 -20.37 4.18
N LYS A 111 -14.23 -20.04 3.64
CA LYS A 111 -14.38 -18.99 2.61
C LYS A 111 -14.28 -17.56 3.17
N GLY A 112 -14.51 -17.35 4.47
CA GLY A 112 -14.46 -16.01 5.11
C GLY A 112 -13.18 -15.69 5.88
N GLY A 113 -12.28 -16.67 6.07
CA GLY A 113 -11.05 -16.50 6.86
C GLY A 113 -9.90 -15.81 6.11
N GLY A 114 -9.80 -16.04 4.79
CA GLY A 114 -8.70 -15.54 3.97
C GLY A 114 -8.61 -14.02 3.90
N ASP A 115 -9.76 -13.34 3.75
CA ASP A 115 -9.81 -11.88 3.62
C ASP A 115 -9.38 -11.17 4.92
N LYS A 116 -9.77 -11.69 6.09
CA LYS A 116 -9.39 -11.11 7.39
C LYS A 116 -7.88 -11.23 7.66
N ALA A 117 -7.28 -12.36 7.27
CA ALA A 117 -5.84 -12.54 7.39
C ALA A 117 -5.08 -11.58 6.47
N ALA A 118 -5.51 -11.45 5.21
CA ALA A 118 -4.92 -10.52 4.25
C ALA A 118 -5.06 -9.05 4.68
N GLU A 119 -6.22 -8.68 5.25
CA GLU A 119 -6.47 -7.34 5.80
C GLU A 119 -5.59 -7.04 7.02
N THR A 120 -5.39 -8.03 7.90
CA THR A 120 -4.51 -7.90 9.07
C THR A 120 -3.06 -7.66 8.65
N VAL A 121 -2.59 -8.40 7.64
CA VAL A 121 -1.23 -8.23 7.10
C VAL A 121 -1.07 -6.88 6.41
N TYR A 122 -2.04 -6.47 5.60
CA TYR A 122 -2.00 -5.15 4.96
C TYR A 122 -1.94 -4.03 6.01
N SER A 123 -2.76 -4.12 7.06
CA SER A 123 -2.77 -3.16 8.16
C SER A 123 -1.45 -3.16 8.95
N ALA A 124 -0.78 -4.31 9.06
CA ALA A 124 0.56 -4.40 9.63
C ALA A 124 1.63 -3.74 8.74
N LEU A 125 1.57 -3.95 7.42
CA LEU A 125 2.47 -3.33 6.45
C LEU A 125 2.31 -1.81 6.41
N VAL A 126 1.07 -1.31 6.39
CA VAL A 126 0.77 0.13 6.44
C VAL A 126 1.37 0.75 7.71
N ARG A 127 1.13 0.13 8.89
CA ARG A 127 1.70 0.61 10.15
C ARG A 127 3.24 0.59 10.14
N HIS A 128 3.84 -0.43 9.54
CA HIS A 128 5.30 -0.50 9.42
C HIS A 128 5.83 0.64 8.53
N ALA A 129 5.26 0.84 7.34
CA ALA A 129 5.66 1.89 6.41
C ALA A 129 5.49 3.30 7.00
N LEU A 130 4.40 3.54 7.75
CA LEU A 130 4.22 4.81 8.46
C LEU A 130 5.30 5.00 9.53
N ARG A 131 5.57 3.98 10.36
CA ARG A 131 6.56 4.07 11.43
C ARG A 131 8.00 4.20 10.94
N THR A 132 8.32 3.73 9.74
CA THR A 132 9.64 3.89 9.14
C THR A 132 9.67 5.15 8.29
N THR A 133 9.16 5.08 7.06
CA THR A 133 9.24 6.17 6.08
C THR A 133 8.43 7.40 6.48
N GLY A 134 7.26 7.21 7.09
CA GLY A 134 6.47 8.35 7.59
C GLY A 134 7.23 9.11 8.68
N ALA A 135 7.83 8.40 9.63
CA ALA A 135 8.63 9.02 10.69
C ALA A 135 9.87 9.74 10.14
N GLU A 136 10.55 9.16 9.15
CA GLU A 136 11.67 9.80 8.45
C GLU A 136 11.25 11.10 7.73
N ALA A 137 10.06 11.11 7.12
CA ALA A 137 9.53 12.30 6.47
C ALA A 137 9.27 13.43 7.46
N VAL A 138 8.71 13.13 8.64
CA VAL A 138 8.52 14.14 9.69
C VAL A 138 9.85 14.57 10.29
N ASP A 139 10.80 13.67 10.47
CA ASP A 139 12.15 14.01 10.92
C ASP A 139 12.85 14.98 9.96
N ALA A 140 12.68 14.78 8.65
CA ALA A 140 13.19 15.70 7.64
C ALA A 140 12.54 17.09 7.75
N LEU A 141 11.22 17.18 7.99
CA LEU A 141 10.53 18.45 8.22
C LEU A 141 10.99 19.14 9.51
N CYS A 142 11.14 18.39 10.61
CA CYS A 142 11.66 18.92 11.88
C CYS A 142 13.07 19.50 11.71
N LYS A 143 13.95 18.77 11.02
CA LYS A 143 15.32 19.21 10.71
C LYS A 143 15.32 20.47 9.85
N TRP A 144 14.50 20.50 8.79
CA TRP A 144 14.38 21.66 7.91
C TRP A 144 13.88 22.90 8.68
N ALA A 145 12.80 22.74 9.44
CA ALA A 145 12.19 23.83 10.21
C ALA A 145 13.19 24.43 11.21
N HIS A 146 13.98 23.58 11.88
CA HIS A 146 15.01 24.04 12.80
C HIS A 146 16.06 24.91 12.10
N VAL A 147 16.58 24.47 10.96
CA VAL A 147 17.60 25.20 10.20
C VAL A 147 17.09 26.58 9.72
N GLU A 148 15.85 26.63 9.23
CA GLU A 148 15.26 27.90 8.75
C GLU A 148 14.98 28.88 9.89
N HIS A 149 14.48 28.41 11.03
CA HIS A 149 14.21 29.27 12.17
C HIS A 149 15.48 29.74 12.89
N GLU A 150 16.53 28.93 12.94
CA GLU A 150 17.83 29.38 13.46
C GLU A 150 18.48 30.42 12.54
N ALA A 151 18.37 30.25 11.23
CA ALA A 151 18.91 31.21 10.25
C ALA A 151 18.23 32.59 10.38
N GLY A 152 16.92 32.63 10.62
CA GLY A 152 16.19 33.87 10.86
C GLY A 152 16.59 34.59 12.16
N ALA A 153 16.89 33.85 13.23
CA ALA A 153 17.26 34.44 14.52
C ALA A 153 18.62 35.14 14.51
N MET A 154 19.55 34.72 13.64
CA MET A 154 20.88 35.34 13.52
C MET A 154 20.89 36.65 12.71
N SER A 155 19.83 36.96 11.96
CA SER A 155 19.74 38.16 11.12
C SER A 155 19.53 39.47 11.92
N ASP A 156 18.81 39.41 13.03
CA ASP A 156 18.15 40.62 13.56
C ASP A 156 18.66 41.11 14.93
N THR A 157 19.80 40.62 15.42
CA THR A 157 20.38 41.13 16.68
C THR A 157 21.81 41.67 16.55
N PRO A 158 22.03 42.98 16.81
CA PRO A 158 23.36 43.54 16.98
C PRO A 158 23.97 43.01 18.29
N THR A 159 25.25 42.69 18.20
CA THR A 159 26.13 42.13 19.24
C THR A 159 26.03 42.82 20.61
N HIS A 160 25.34 42.23 21.60
CA HIS A 160 25.76 42.21 23.01
C HIS A 160 24.72 41.54 23.93
N THR A 161 24.71 40.20 24.08
CA THR A 161 24.31 39.58 25.36
C THR A 161 24.90 38.18 25.47
N LYS A 162 25.87 38.01 26.39
CA LYS A 162 26.33 36.69 26.84
C LYS A 162 25.22 36.12 27.72
N ASN A 163 24.59 35.01 27.33
CA ASN A 163 23.76 34.26 28.26
C ASN A 163 23.95 32.74 28.15
N ASN A 164 24.08 32.15 29.33
CA ASN A 164 24.43 30.77 29.60
C ASN A 164 23.20 29.87 29.47
N ASN A 165 23.10 29.06 28.41
CA ASN A 165 22.16 27.96 28.37
C ASN A 165 22.77 26.73 27.67
N THR A 166 23.81 26.16 28.28
CA THR A 166 24.66 25.09 27.73
C THR A 166 24.10 23.66 27.88
N LYS A 167 22.85 23.48 28.35
CA LYS A 167 22.30 22.13 28.60
C LYS A 167 21.41 21.55 27.49
N ALA A 168 20.95 22.38 26.55
CA ALA A 168 20.22 21.91 25.35
C ALA A 168 21.14 21.66 24.14
N ALA A 169 22.37 22.18 24.17
CA ALA A 169 23.32 22.10 23.06
C ALA A 169 23.82 20.67 22.76
N GLY A 170 23.83 19.77 23.75
CA GLY A 170 24.39 18.42 23.57
C GLY A 170 23.60 17.50 22.62
N ALA A 171 22.29 17.73 22.45
CA ALA A 171 21.46 16.94 21.53
C ALA A 171 21.40 17.54 20.10
N ALA A 172 21.60 18.85 19.97
CA ALA A 172 21.67 19.56 18.70
C ALA A 172 23.07 19.47 18.06
N ALA A 173 24.15 19.44 18.87
CA ALA A 173 25.53 19.32 18.40
C ALA A 173 25.82 18.01 17.63
N ALA A 174 25.03 16.96 17.84
CA ALA A 174 25.12 15.72 17.06
C ALA A 174 24.60 15.87 15.62
N VAL A 175 23.77 16.88 15.34
CA VAL A 175 23.26 17.22 14.00
C VAL A 175 24.21 18.19 13.29
N GLU A 176 24.95 19.03 14.04
CA GLU A 176 25.86 20.03 13.45
C GLU A 176 27.17 19.46 12.89
N ASN A 177 27.59 18.26 13.33
CA ASN A 177 28.91 17.71 13.02
C ASN A 177 29.10 17.22 11.56
N SER A 178 28.11 17.44 10.68
CA SER A 178 28.18 17.10 9.24
C SER A 178 28.19 18.31 8.29
N SER A 179 28.34 19.55 8.79
CA SER A 179 27.93 20.75 8.04
C SER A 179 29.04 21.69 7.51
N SER A 180 30.31 21.27 7.42
CA SER A 180 31.41 22.15 6.98
C SER A 180 31.62 22.29 5.46
N SER A 181 30.59 22.20 4.61
CA SER A 181 30.74 22.50 3.18
C SER A 181 29.80 23.62 2.71
N SER A 182 30.40 24.71 2.22
CA SER A 182 29.69 25.91 1.77
C SER A 182 29.18 25.74 0.34
N GLY A 183 27.86 25.57 0.19
CA GLY A 183 27.18 25.63 -1.09
C GLY A 183 25.68 25.44 -0.89
N GLY A 184 24.90 26.52 -1.06
CA GLY A 184 23.49 26.63 -0.65
C GLY A 184 22.49 25.63 -1.24
N GLY A 185 22.91 24.73 -2.15
CA GLY A 185 22.08 23.63 -2.66
C GLY A 185 22.31 22.27 -1.96
N GLY A 186 23.44 22.08 -1.25
CA GLY A 186 23.82 20.78 -0.66
C GLY A 186 23.18 20.49 0.70
N ARG A 187 22.89 21.53 1.48
CA ARG A 187 22.42 21.40 2.87
C ARG A 187 21.14 20.59 3.03
N VAL A 188 20.18 20.71 2.11
CA VAL A 188 18.88 20.01 2.22
C VAL A 188 19.02 18.51 1.94
N MET A 189 19.90 18.11 1.02
CA MET A 189 20.11 16.70 0.69
C MET A 189 20.85 15.94 1.81
N ASP A 190 21.72 16.62 2.56
CA ASP A 190 22.43 16.01 3.68
C ASP A 190 21.51 15.75 4.90
N LEU A 191 20.46 16.57 5.08
CA LEU A 191 19.49 16.38 6.17
C LEU A 191 18.66 15.10 6.02
N VAL A 192 18.39 14.68 4.79
CA VAL A 192 17.67 13.42 4.47
C VAL A 192 18.55 12.20 4.74
N LYS A 193 19.87 12.33 4.58
CA LYS A 193 20.84 11.26 4.88
C LYS A 193 21.22 11.17 6.36
N ALA A 194 20.93 12.20 7.15
CA ALA A 194 21.20 12.21 8.57
C ALA A 194 20.35 11.14 9.31
N PRO A 195 20.89 10.52 10.36
CA PRO A 195 20.20 9.44 11.08
C PRO A 195 18.80 9.86 11.58
N PRO A 196 17.89 8.89 11.78
CA PRO A 196 16.56 9.15 12.33
C PRO A 196 16.65 9.83 13.69
N LEU A 197 15.72 10.74 13.98
CA LEU A 197 15.69 11.44 15.25
C LEU A 197 15.14 10.55 16.35
N SER A 198 15.78 10.55 17.51
CA SER A 198 15.22 9.96 18.72
C SER A 198 13.98 10.75 19.19
N PRO A 199 13.05 10.12 19.96
CA PRO A 199 11.90 10.83 20.52
C PRO A 199 12.28 12.05 21.37
N ALA A 200 13.40 11.97 22.11
CA ALA A 200 13.91 13.09 22.88
C ALA A 200 14.39 14.25 22.00
N GLN A 201 15.10 13.96 20.91
CA GLN A 201 15.53 14.98 19.94
C GLN A 201 14.34 15.66 19.27
N ARG A 202 13.31 14.88 18.86
CA ARG A 202 12.07 15.45 18.33
C ARG A 202 11.43 16.42 19.31
N GLY A 203 11.33 16.05 20.59
CA GLY A 203 10.78 16.92 21.63
C GLY A 203 11.60 18.20 21.88
N VAL A 204 12.92 18.15 21.73
CA VAL A 204 13.77 19.36 21.78
C VAL A 204 13.51 20.26 20.58
N LEU A 205 13.50 19.72 19.36
CA LEU A 205 13.26 20.50 18.14
C LEU A 205 11.87 21.14 18.14
N LEU A 206 10.82 20.39 18.47
CA LEU A 206 9.45 20.91 18.50
C LEU A 206 9.28 22.09 19.47
N ARG A 207 9.99 22.09 20.61
CA ARG A 207 9.95 23.21 21.57
C ARG A 207 10.70 24.45 21.09
N ALA A 208 11.61 24.32 20.13
CA ALA A 208 12.36 25.44 19.56
C ALA A 208 11.62 26.11 18.39
N LEU A 209 10.57 25.47 17.85
CA LEU A 209 9.78 25.98 16.73
C LEU A 209 8.65 26.90 17.20
N PRO A 210 8.11 27.77 16.30
CA PRO A 210 6.88 28.48 16.56
C PRO A 210 5.74 27.52 16.93
N SER A 211 4.82 27.97 17.78
CA SER A 211 3.69 27.16 18.27
C SER A 211 2.92 26.45 17.17
N ASP A 212 2.74 27.13 16.06
CA ASP A 212 1.89 26.73 14.95
C ASP A 212 2.55 25.56 14.19
N ALA A 213 3.85 25.72 13.88
CA ALA A 213 4.68 24.69 13.24
C ALA A 213 4.89 23.49 14.17
N ALA A 214 5.14 23.74 15.45
CA ALA A 214 5.29 22.68 16.46
C ALA A 214 4.02 21.84 16.60
N ALA A 215 2.84 22.48 16.64
CA ALA A 215 1.56 21.80 16.71
C ALA A 215 1.29 20.95 15.46
N ALA A 216 1.55 21.48 14.27
CA ALA A 216 1.34 20.75 13.02
C ALA A 216 2.27 19.53 12.88
N LEU A 217 3.55 19.67 13.23
CA LEU A 217 4.51 18.56 13.22
C LEU A 217 4.20 17.51 14.30
N ALA A 218 3.74 17.93 15.49
CA ALA A 218 3.29 17.00 16.52
C ALA A 218 2.07 16.19 16.07
N ALA A 219 1.11 16.83 15.41
CA ALA A 219 -0.06 16.15 14.84
C ALA A 219 0.34 15.14 13.74
N ALA A 220 1.31 15.47 12.88
CA ALA A 220 1.84 14.54 11.89
C ALA A 220 2.54 13.33 12.54
N LEU A 221 3.36 13.54 13.58
CA LEU A 221 3.98 12.45 14.34
C LEU A 221 2.92 11.53 14.98
N GLU A 222 1.87 12.11 15.54
CA GLU A 222 0.78 11.37 16.16
C GLU A 222 0.01 10.54 15.12
N ALA A 223 -0.33 11.11 13.96
CA ALA A 223 -1.05 10.41 12.90
C ALA A 223 -0.26 9.20 12.36
N ILE A 224 1.07 9.33 12.26
CA ILE A 224 1.97 8.24 11.88
C ILE A 224 2.03 7.16 12.97
N GLY A 225 1.99 7.54 14.25
CA GLY A 225 2.08 6.63 15.39
C GLY A 225 0.78 5.87 15.69
N THR A 226 -0.37 6.52 15.52
CA THR A 226 -1.70 6.04 15.96
C THR A 226 -2.40 5.14 14.94
N ALA A 227 -1.69 4.67 13.92
CA ALA A 227 -2.19 3.75 12.89
C ALA A 227 -3.36 4.31 12.06
N CYS A 228 -3.32 5.60 11.74
CA CYS A 228 -4.19 6.18 10.73
C CYS A 228 -3.97 5.55 9.34
N THR A 229 -4.89 5.81 8.40
CA THR A 229 -4.69 5.35 7.03
C THR A 229 -3.49 6.09 6.39
N ILE A 230 -2.89 5.53 5.33
CA ILE A 230 -1.82 6.22 4.58
C ILE A 230 -2.30 7.62 4.13
N ARG A 231 -3.56 7.74 3.77
CA ARG A 231 -4.14 9.00 3.31
C ARG A 231 -4.12 10.05 4.41
N ASP A 232 -4.60 9.71 5.59
CA ASP A 232 -4.64 10.66 6.71
C ASP A 232 -3.23 11.09 7.14
N ALA A 233 -2.26 10.16 7.10
CA ALA A 233 -0.86 10.46 7.36
C ALA A 233 -0.27 11.40 6.29
N LEU A 234 -0.62 11.24 5.01
CA LEU A 234 -0.18 12.15 3.95
C LEU A 234 -0.85 13.52 4.05
N ASP A 235 -2.13 13.58 4.42
CA ASP A 235 -2.87 14.84 4.58
C ASP A 235 -2.29 15.65 5.75
N THR A 236 -2.00 15.00 6.89
CA THR A 236 -1.34 15.64 8.05
C THR A 236 0.10 16.06 7.76
N LEU A 237 0.88 15.25 7.04
CA LEU A 237 2.23 15.62 6.59
C LEU A 237 2.20 16.82 5.63
N SER A 238 1.25 16.84 4.70
CA SER A 238 1.07 17.96 3.75
C SER A 238 0.71 19.25 4.48
N HIS A 239 -0.22 19.16 5.45
CA HIS A 239 -0.57 20.30 6.29
C HIS A 239 0.63 20.83 7.09
N ALA A 240 1.43 19.94 7.70
CA ALA A 240 2.63 20.34 8.44
C ALA A 240 3.66 21.04 7.52
N ALA A 241 3.84 20.54 6.30
CA ALA A 241 4.70 21.18 5.31
C ALA A 241 4.15 22.57 4.89
N GLU A 242 2.84 22.71 4.68
CA GLU A 242 2.22 23.99 4.32
C GLU A 242 2.40 25.06 5.41
N VAL A 243 2.25 24.69 6.69
CA VAL A 243 2.51 25.59 7.83
C VAL A 243 3.97 26.06 7.87
N LEU A 244 4.89 25.20 7.42
CA LEU A 244 6.31 25.50 7.25
C LEU A 244 6.61 26.29 5.97
N GLY A 245 5.61 26.67 5.16
CA GLY A 245 5.81 27.35 3.88
C GLY A 245 6.35 26.44 2.77
N LEU A 246 6.35 25.13 2.99
CA LEU A 246 6.76 24.13 2.02
C LEU A 246 5.56 23.63 1.21
N ARG A 247 5.80 23.36 -0.07
CA ARG A 247 4.82 22.68 -0.92
C ARG A 247 5.33 21.28 -1.23
N LEU A 248 4.70 20.26 -0.65
CA LEU A 248 5.00 18.87 -1.02
C LEU A 248 4.57 18.66 -2.47
N LYS A 249 5.55 18.35 -3.31
CA LYS A 249 5.26 18.02 -4.71
C LYS A 249 4.55 16.68 -4.73
N ALA A 250 3.32 16.66 -5.24
CA ALA A 250 2.65 15.41 -5.56
C ALA A 250 3.57 14.57 -6.44
N VAL A 251 3.76 13.31 -6.06
CA VAL A 251 4.72 12.43 -6.74
C VAL A 251 4.32 12.34 -8.21
N ASP A 252 5.24 12.71 -9.10
CA ASP A 252 4.98 12.66 -10.53
C ASP A 252 4.93 11.18 -10.95
N LYS A 253 3.82 10.75 -11.53
CA LYS A 253 3.63 9.37 -12.02
C LYS A 253 4.76 8.93 -12.95
N LYS A 254 5.38 9.86 -13.68
CA LYS A 254 6.54 9.56 -14.53
C LYS A 254 7.78 9.22 -13.69
N SER A 255 8.03 10.00 -12.63
CA SER A 255 9.13 9.74 -11.69
C SER A 255 8.92 8.45 -10.90
N GLU A 256 7.69 8.15 -10.43
CA GLU A 256 7.38 6.88 -9.77
C GLU A 256 7.67 5.69 -10.67
N ARG A 257 7.23 5.77 -11.93
CA ARG A 257 7.48 4.72 -12.91
C ARG A 257 8.97 4.53 -13.18
N ALA A 258 9.76 5.60 -13.20
CA ALA A 258 11.20 5.52 -13.35
C ALA A 258 11.87 4.84 -12.15
N VAL A 259 11.50 5.22 -10.92
CA VAL A 259 12.02 4.61 -9.69
C VAL A 259 11.64 3.12 -9.60
N LEU A 260 10.39 2.76 -9.93
CA LEU A 260 9.96 1.36 -9.98
C LEU A 260 10.70 0.56 -11.04
N ALA A 261 10.98 1.14 -12.21
CA ALA A 261 11.76 0.49 -13.25
C ALA A 261 13.21 0.25 -12.81
N GLN A 262 13.82 1.23 -12.14
CA GLN A 262 15.16 1.10 -11.57
C GLN A 262 15.20 0.02 -10.49
N LEU A 263 14.30 0.07 -9.51
CA LEU A 263 14.23 -0.95 -8.45
C LEU A 263 14.03 -2.36 -9.03
N ARG A 264 13.18 -2.50 -10.06
CA ARG A 264 13.01 -3.78 -10.74
C ARG A 264 14.32 -4.27 -11.38
N ALA A 265 15.07 -3.39 -12.04
CA ALA A 265 16.35 -3.75 -12.63
C ALA A 265 17.39 -4.15 -11.56
N GLU A 266 17.45 -3.43 -10.44
CA GLU A 266 18.33 -3.74 -9.31
C GLU A 266 17.99 -5.12 -8.70
N LEU A 267 16.70 -5.40 -8.45
CA LEU A 267 16.27 -6.70 -7.93
C LEU A 267 16.52 -7.84 -8.92
N LEU A 268 16.35 -7.61 -10.22
CA LEU A 268 16.69 -8.60 -11.25
C LEU A 268 18.20 -8.86 -11.30
N GLY A 269 19.02 -7.81 -11.17
CA GLY A 269 20.48 -7.94 -11.09
C GLY A 269 20.94 -8.68 -9.82
N ALA A 270 20.29 -8.45 -8.68
CA ALA A 270 20.55 -9.23 -7.46
C ALA A 270 20.12 -10.69 -7.63
N LEU A 271 18.95 -10.93 -8.24
CA LEU A 271 18.41 -12.26 -8.46
C LEU A 271 19.24 -13.09 -9.45
N SER A 272 19.89 -12.47 -10.44
CA SER A 272 20.73 -13.19 -11.39
C SER A 272 21.92 -13.84 -10.68
N ALA A 273 22.59 -13.11 -9.79
CA ALA A 273 23.74 -13.57 -9.02
C ALA A 273 23.39 -14.48 -7.82
N GLU A 274 22.12 -14.54 -7.42
CA GLU A 274 21.71 -15.29 -6.22
C GLU A 274 21.61 -16.80 -6.49
N HIS A 275 22.21 -17.61 -5.61
CA HIS A 275 22.21 -19.07 -5.71
C HIS A 275 21.48 -19.75 -4.55
N ASP A 276 21.34 -19.06 -3.42
CA ASP A 276 20.59 -19.58 -2.28
C ASP A 276 19.07 -19.53 -2.57
N PRO A 277 18.35 -20.67 -2.50
CA PRO A 277 16.91 -20.71 -2.74
C PRO A 277 16.10 -19.77 -1.83
N ALA A 278 16.50 -19.60 -0.57
CA ALA A 278 15.78 -18.77 0.38
C ALA A 278 15.96 -17.27 0.07
N ALA A 279 17.20 -16.82 -0.16
CA ALA A 279 17.50 -15.46 -0.60
C ALA A 279 16.86 -15.15 -1.96
N ALA A 280 16.92 -16.08 -2.91
CA ALA A 280 16.28 -15.90 -4.22
C ALA A 280 14.77 -15.74 -4.09
N LEU A 281 14.11 -16.53 -3.25
CA LEU A 281 12.67 -16.40 -2.99
C LEU A 281 12.33 -15.00 -2.44
N ALA A 282 13.16 -14.45 -1.56
CA ALA A 282 12.97 -13.11 -1.00
C ALA A 282 13.06 -12.00 -2.07
N LEU A 283 13.70 -12.25 -3.21
CA LEU A 283 13.78 -11.33 -4.36
C LEU A 283 12.65 -11.60 -5.38
N VAL A 284 12.32 -12.87 -5.63
CA VAL A 284 11.28 -13.29 -6.58
C VAL A 284 9.90 -12.78 -6.16
N VAL A 285 9.52 -12.91 -4.89
CA VAL A 285 8.16 -12.53 -4.44
C VAL A 285 7.88 -11.02 -4.62
N PRO A 286 8.76 -10.08 -4.20
CA PRO A 286 8.61 -8.66 -4.51
C PRO A 286 8.51 -8.36 -6.01
N LEU A 287 9.29 -9.05 -6.86
CA LEU A 287 9.25 -8.88 -8.31
C LEU A 287 7.91 -9.31 -8.90
N LEU A 288 7.38 -10.45 -8.47
CA LEU A 288 6.05 -10.94 -8.87
C LEU A 288 4.95 -10.00 -8.39
N PHE A 289 5.04 -9.49 -7.15
CA PHE A 289 4.10 -8.52 -6.63
C PHE A 289 4.14 -7.20 -7.41
N MET A 290 5.33 -6.70 -7.76
CA MET A 290 5.49 -5.51 -8.60
C MET A 290 4.86 -5.71 -9.98
N ARG A 291 5.09 -6.87 -10.60
CA ARG A 291 4.49 -7.21 -11.89
C ARG A 291 2.96 -7.27 -11.79
N ALA A 292 2.43 -7.84 -10.72
CA ALA A 292 0.99 -8.01 -10.56
C ALA A 292 0.27 -6.69 -10.23
N THR A 293 0.87 -5.83 -9.41
CA THR A 293 0.20 -4.67 -8.81
C THR A 293 0.69 -3.33 -9.34
N GLY A 294 1.86 -3.30 -9.99
CA GLY A 294 2.57 -2.07 -10.33
C GLY A 294 3.14 -1.33 -9.12
N LYS A 295 3.25 -1.98 -7.96
CA LYS A 295 3.71 -1.37 -6.70
C LYS A 295 4.89 -2.13 -6.13
N ALA A 296 5.87 -1.41 -5.59
CA ALA A 296 6.96 -2.00 -4.82
C ALA A 296 6.51 -2.28 -3.37
N VAL A 297 7.07 -3.33 -2.80
CA VAL A 297 6.87 -3.68 -1.39
C VAL A 297 8.14 -4.30 -0.84
N ALA A 298 8.54 -3.89 0.36
CA ALA A 298 9.58 -4.59 1.12
C ALA A 298 8.89 -5.74 1.87
N VAL A 299 9.34 -6.98 1.62
CA VAL A 299 8.69 -8.18 2.16
C VAL A 299 9.64 -8.89 3.13
N PRO A 300 9.42 -8.74 4.45
CA PRO A 300 10.09 -9.60 5.43
C PRO A 300 9.81 -11.08 5.13
N GLY A 301 10.77 -11.97 5.37
CA GLY A 301 10.64 -13.41 5.08
C GLY A 301 9.34 -14.04 5.62
N LYS A 302 8.95 -13.68 6.86
CA LYS A 302 7.71 -14.14 7.51
C LYS A 302 6.40 -13.72 6.82
N THR A 303 6.46 -12.74 5.92
CA THR A 303 5.28 -12.21 5.20
C THR A 303 5.19 -12.68 3.75
N LEU A 304 6.16 -13.45 3.26
CA LEU A 304 6.19 -13.93 1.87
C LEU A 304 4.90 -14.68 1.49
N ALA A 305 4.45 -15.60 2.33
CA ALA A 305 3.21 -16.36 2.11
C ALA A 305 1.97 -15.45 1.95
N ALA A 306 1.86 -14.40 2.77
CA ALA A 306 0.73 -13.48 2.72
C ALA A 306 0.76 -12.60 1.46
N VAL A 307 1.95 -12.22 1.01
CA VAL A 307 2.13 -11.48 -0.26
C VAL A 307 1.76 -12.35 -1.45
N LEU A 308 2.18 -13.62 -1.47
CA LEU A 308 1.81 -14.59 -2.50
C LEU A 308 0.29 -14.81 -2.56
N ALA A 309 -0.36 -15.02 -1.42
CA ALA A 309 -1.81 -15.15 -1.35
C ALA A 309 -2.53 -13.93 -1.95
N ARG A 310 -1.99 -12.72 -1.70
CA ARG A 310 -2.53 -11.48 -2.27
C ARG A 310 -2.31 -11.36 -3.78
N CYS A 311 -1.21 -11.88 -4.31
CA CYS A 311 -1.00 -12.00 -5.75
C CYS A 311 -2.05 -12.92 -6.40
N SER A 312 -2.46 -13.98 -5.69
CA SER A 312 -3.51 -14.91 -6.13
C SER A 312 -4.92 -14.30 -6.09
N SER A 313 -5.28 -13.59 -5.01
CA SER A 313 -6.61 -12.97 -4.83
C SER A 313 -6.80 -11.64 -5.59
N GLY A 314 -5.71 -10.94 -5.92
CA GLY A 314 -5.74 -9.63 -6.58
C GLY A 314 -6.25 -9.64 -8.02
N SER A 315 -6.47 -10.81 -8.62
CA SER A 315 -7.04 -10.96 -9.97
C SER A 315 -8.53 -10.57 -10.06
N SER A 316 -9.23 -10.44 -8.93
CA SER A 316 -10.70 -10.34 -8.92
C SER A 316 -11.28 -8.97 -8.52
N SER A 317 -10.54 -8.10 -7.80
CA SER A 317 -11.11 -6.89 -7.17
C SER A 317 -10.75 -5.55 -7.84
N SER A 318 -9.85 -5.55 -8.82
CA SER A 318 -9.64 -4.42 -9.72
C SER A 318 -10.07 -4.88 -11.11
N GLY A 319 -11.08 -4.24 -11.71
CA GLY A 319 -11.59 -4.52 -13.06
C GLY A 319 -10.58 -4.38 -14.21
N ARG A 320 -9.27 -4.43 -13.93
CA ARG A 320 -8.19 -4.73 -14.86
C ARG A 320 -7.82 -6.21 -14.75
N ALA A 321 -8.82 -7.08 -14.93
CA ALA A 321 -8.56 -8.49 -15.20
C ALA A 321 -7.58 -8.56 -16.39
N SER A 322 -6.52 -9.37 -16.26
CA SER A 322 -5.53 -9.71 -17.31
C SER A 322 -4.19 -8.94 -17.36
N ALA A 323 -3.99 -7.83 -16.63
CA ALA A 323 -2.72 -7.09 -16.77
C ALA A 323 -1.52 -7.66 -15.97
N SER A 324 -1.75 -8.46 -14.93
CA SER A 324 -0.67 -9.04 -14.12
C SER A 324 0.13 -10.12 -14.88
N GLY A 325 -0.46 -10.72 -15.91
CA GLY A 325 0.16 -11.71 -16.78
C GLY A 325 0.70 -12.95 -16.07
N LEU A 326 0.38 -13.17 -14.79
CA LEU A 326 0.83 -14.32 -14.02
C LEU A 326 -0.22 -15.42 -14.14
N SER A 327 0.19 -16.57 -14.68
CA SER A 327 -0.64 -17.77 -14.73
C SER A 327 -0.88 -18.28 -13.30
N PRO A 328 -2.08 -18.81 -12.97
CA PRO A 328 -2.33 -19.46 -11.69
C PRO A 328 -1.36 -20.62 -11.42
N GLU A 329 -0.93 -21.32 -12.48
CA GLU A 329 0.08 -22.39 -12.39
C GLU A 329 1.45 -21.86 -11.95
N ALA A 330 1.84 -20.68 -12.41
CA ALA A 330 3.08 -20.03 -12.01
C ALA A 330 3.04 -19.64 -10.53
N LEU A 331 1.90 -19.12 -10.05
CA LEU A 331 1.73 -18.81 -8.62
C LEU A 331 1.77 -20.06 -7.75
N ALA A 332 1.07 -21.13 -8.16
CA ALA A 332 1.12 -22.42 -7.48
C ALA A 332 2.54 -22.98 -7.39
N SER A 333 3.33 -22.84 -8.46
CA SER A 333 4.74 -23.24 -8.49
C SER A 333 5.59 -22.48 -7.47
N VAL A 334 5.37 -21.17 -7.33
CA VAL A 334 6.09 -20.32 -6.37
C VAL A 334 5.65 -20.63 -4.92
N GLU A 335 4.37 -20.88 -4.70
CA GLU A 335 3.85 -21.30 -3.39
C GLU A 335 4.43 -22.65 -2.94
N ALA A 336 4.54 -23.61 -3.86
CA ALA A 336 5.18 -24.91 -3.61
C ALA A 336 6.69 -24.76 -3.33
N PHE A 337 7.38 -23.91 -4.08
CA PHE A 337 8.79 -23.60 -3.84
C PHE A 337 8.99 -22.95 -2.46
N HIS A 338 8.15 -21.98 -2.10
CA HIS A 338 8.16 -21.37 -0.76
C HIS A 338 7.97 -22.42 0.35
N ALA A 339 7.03 -23.36 0.20
CA ALA A 339 6.81 -24.41 1.19
C ALA A 339 8.06 -25.29 1.39
N GLN A 340 8.73 -25.69 0.30
CA GLN A 340 9.98 -26.45 0.36
C GLN A 340 11.12 -25.66 1.01
N VAL A 341 11.24 -24.35 0.72
CA VAL A 341 12.23 -23.48 1.37
C VAL A 341 12.00 -23.42 2.88
N VAL A 342 10.75 -23.22 3.32
CA VAL A 342 10.41 -23.19 4.75
C VAL A 342 10.74 -24.53 5.42
N GLU A 343 10.41 -25.64 4.78
CA GLU A 343 10.75 -26.99 5.28
C GLU A 343 12.27 -27.17 5.41
N HIS A 344 13.03 -26.77 4.39
CA HIS A 344 14.49 -26.82 4.40
C HIS A 344 15.09 -25.97 5.54
N LEU A 345 14.60 -24.75 5.75
CA LEU A 345 15.05 -23.87 6.84
C LEU A 345 14.70 -24.44 8.23
N VAL A 346 13.55 -25.09 8.38
CA VAL A 346 13.15 -25.75 9.64
C VAL A 346 14.07 -26.93 9.94
N LEU A 347 14.41 -27.75 8.94
CA LEU A 347 15.36 -28.86 9.10
C LEU A 347 16.77 -28.34 9.45
N MET A 348 17.19 -27.23 8.86
CA MET A 348 18.50 -26.63 9.14
C MET A 348 18.57 -25.99 10.55
N GLY A 349 17.47 -25.38 11.01
CA GLY A 349 17.37 -24.75 12.34
C GLY A 349 17.12 -25.73 13.49
N GLY A 350 16.69 -26.97 13.19
CA GLY A 350 16.49 -28.05 14.14
C GLY A 350 17.81 -28.60 14.69
N GLY A 351 18.48 -27.83 15.54
CA GLY A 351 19.76 -28.21 16.14
C GLY A 351 19.63 -29.48 16.99
N GLY A 352 20.28 -30.57 16.55
CA GLY A 352 20.89 -31.53 17.46
C GLY A 352 20.25 -32.91 17.64
N GLY A 353 19.28 -33.36 16.83
CA GLY A 353 18.69 -34.69 17.00
C GLY A 353 18.35 -35.46 15.73
N GLY A 354 18.68 -34.92 14.56
CA GLY A 354 18.33 -35.54 13.28
C GLY A 354 19.20 -36.76 13.01
N GLY A 355 18.61 -37.96 13.08
CA GLY A 355 19.23 -39.17 12.57
C GLY A 355 19.64 -39.02 11.09
N THR A 356 20.39 -40.00 10.57
CA THR A 356 20.87 -40.03 9.17
C THR A 356 19.80 -39.68 8.13
N ASP A 357 18.55 -40.00 8.42
CA ASP A 357 17.40 -39.75 7.55
C ASP A 357 17.04 -38.26 7.43
N ALA A 358 17.22 -37.47 8.49
CA ALA A 358 16.94 -36.03 8.46
C ALA A 358 17.96 -35.28 7.60
N ALA A 359 19.24 -35.65 7.73
CA ALA A 359 20.31 -35.10 6.89
C ALA A 359 20.12 -35.48 5.41
N ALA A 360 19.76 -36.75 5.13
CA ALA A 360 19.45 -37.20 3.79
C ALA A 360 18.24 -36.46 3.18
N ARG A 361 17.18 -36.23 3.96
CA ARG A 361 16.01 -35.43 3.55
C ARG A 361 16.41 -33.98 3.26
N GLN A 362 17.21 -33.36 4.12
CA GLN A 362 17.68 -31.99 3.92
C GLN A 362 18.49 -31.85 2.63
N ALA A 363 19.39 -32.81 2.34
CA ALA A 363 20.18 -32.82 1.11
C ALA A 363 19.31 -32.95 -0.14
N ARG A 364 18.31 -33.85 -0.13
CA ARG A 364 17.35 -34.01 -1.24
C ARG A 364 16.53 -32.74 -1.48
N LEU A 365 16.09 -32.07 -0.42
CA LEU A 365 15.37 -30.80 -0.53
C LEU A 365 16.27 -29.69 -1.09
N ALA A 366 17.52 -29.59 -0.64
CA ALA A 366 18.46 -28.61 -1.17
C ALA A 366 18.70 -28.81 -2.68
N GLU A 367 18.88 -30.06 -3.12
CA GLU A 367 19.02 -30.40 -4.54
C GLU A 367 17.76 -30.06 -5.35
N SER A 368 16.57 -30.45 -4.86
CA SER A 368 15.29 -30.11 -5.48
C SER A 368 15.10 -28.59 -5.65
N LEU A 369 15.38 -27.83 -4.58
CA LEU A 369 15.30 -26.37 -4.60
C LEU A 369 16.28 -25.75 -5.61
N ALA A 370 17.52 -26.25 -5.66
CA ALA A 370 18.51 -25.80 -6.64
C ALA A 370 18.05 -26.08 -8.09
N GLN A 371 17.41 -27.22 -8.34
CA GLN A 371 16.86 -27.57 -9.66
C GLN A 371 15.65 -26.69 -10.05
N GLN A 372 14.83 -26.27 -9.09
CA GLN A 372 13.66 -25.41 -9.33
C GLN A 372 14.01 -23.92 -9.47
N LEU A 373 15.17 -23.49 -8.95
CA LEU A 373 15.58 -22.09 -8.91
C LEU A 373 15.61 -21.40 -10.29
N PRO A 374 16.15 -21.98 -11.38
CA PRO A 374 16.13 -21.34 -12.69
C PRO A 374 14.71 -21.02 -13.17
N ALA A 375 13.74 -21.91 -12.94
CA ALA A 375 12.35 -21.66 -13.31
C ALA A 375 11.76 -20.47 -12.51
N MET A 376 12.09 -20.35 -11.22
CA MET A 376 11.65 -19.21 -10.39
C MET A 376 12.25 -17.89 -10.88
N LYS A 377 13.51 -17.89 -11.31
CA LYS A 377 14.15 -16.70 -11.92
C LYS A 377 13.44 -16.30 -13.22
N CYS A 378 13.12 -17.26 -14.08
CA CYS A 378 12.36 -17.01 -15.31
C CYS A 378 10.98 -16.41 -15.01
N LEU A 379 10.25 -16.94 -14.02
CA LEU A 379 8.94 -16.42 -13.63
C LEU A 379 9.00 -14.96 -13.16
N ALA A 380 10.06 -14.58 -12.45
CA ALA A 380 10.31 -13.21 -12.01
C ALA A 380 10.65 -12.24 -13.17
N GLY A 381 10.87 -12.75 -14.38
CA GLY A 381 11.20 -11.98 -15.57
C GLY A 381 12.70 -11.80 -15.79
N LEU A 382 13.52 -12.67 -15.21
CA LEU A 382 14.91 -12.84 -15.62
C LEU A 382 14.87 -13.63 -16.93
N GLU A 383 15.09 -12.95 -18.05
CA GLU A 383 15.18 -13.64 -19.34
C GLU A 383 16.35 -14.64 -19.22
N GLN A 384 16.12 -15.90 -19.59
CA GLN A 384 17.25 -16.78 -19.87
C GLN A 384 17.98 -16.12 -21.02
N ASP A 385 19.22 -15.68 -20.79
CA ASP A 385 20.16 -15.43 -21.87
C ASP A 385 20.18 -16.72 -22.69
N ARG A 386 19.41 -16.74 -23.78
CA ARG A 386 19.45 -17.78 -24.78
C ARG A 386 20.76 -17.54 -25.52
N GLU A 387 21.85 -18.05 -24.94
CA GLU A 387 23.12 -18.23 -25.64
C GLU A 387 22.97 -19.19 -26.83
#